data_AF-A0A4V3NZH4-F1
#
_entry.id   AF-A0A4V3NZH4-F1
#
_cell.length_a   1.000
_cell.length_b   1.000
_cell.length_c   1.000
_cell.angle_alpha   90.00
_cell.angle_beta   90.00
_cell.angle_gamma   90.00
#
_symmetry.space_group_name_H-M   'P 1'
#
loop_
_entity.id
_entity.type
_entity.pdbx_description
1 polymer ?
#
loop_
_entity_poly.entity_id
_entity_poly.type
_entity_poly.pdbx_seq_one_letter_code
_entity_poly.pdbx_strand_id
1 'polypeptide(L)' 'MSKEEGCGKDCKKHPCEDCNFCQWCSDDRCRMCRGKQSGKKKLSIAEQIALYESLNRKKPA' A
#
# COMPACT_ATOMS: atom_id res chain seq x y z
N MET A 1 -5.04 7.09 34.34
CA MET A 1 -4.72 5.67 34.11
C MET A 1 -6.00 4.93 33.79
N SER A 2 -6.18 4.45 32.55
CA SER A 2 -7.30 3.55 32.21
C SER A 2 -6.95 2.74 30.96
N LYS A 3 -6.48 1.53 31.23
CA LYS A 3 -6.58 0.28 30.46
C LYS A 3 -5.99 0.25 29.05
N GLU A 4 -4.76 -0.22 29.04
CA GLU A 4 -4.17 -1.03 27.97
C GLU A 4 -5.12 -2.17 27.57
N GLU A 5 -5.51 -2.21 26.31
CA GLU A 5 -6.10 -3.39 25.67
C GLU A 5 -5.05 -4.02 24.74
N GLY A 6 -4.87 -5.33 24.91
CA GLY A 6 -3.63 -6.04 24.63
C GLY A 6 -3.29 -6.33 23.17
N CYS A 7 -2.02 -6.75 22.99
CA CYS A 7 -1.49 -7.36 21.77
C CYS A 7 -2.18 -8.72 21.51
N GLY A 8 -3.13 -8.74 20.58
CA GLY A 8 -3.58 -9.97 19.91
C GLY A 8 -2.51 -10.47 18.91
N LYS A 9 -2.57 -11.77 18.58
CA LYS A 9 -1.59 -12.53 17.77
C LYS A 9 -0.93 -11.68 16.68
N ASP A 10 0.39 -11.50 16.83
CA ASP A 10 1.30 -10.61 16.10
C ASP A 10 1.41 -9.20 16.71
N CYS A 11 2.39 -9.00 17.60
CA CYS A 11 2.65 -7.71 18.25
C CYS A 11 3.15 -6.64 17.28
N LYS A 12 2.19 -6.01 16.61
CA LYS A 12 2.35 -4.79 15.82
C LYS A 12 2.21 -3.57 16.74
N LYS A 13 2.95 -2.50 16.44
CA LYS A 13 2.87 -1.21 17.16
C LYS A 13 1.47 -0.56 17.08
N HIS A 14 0.71 -0.85 16.03
CA HIS A 14 -0.65 -0.36 15.81
C HIS A 14 -1.56 -1.50 15.34
N PRO A 15 -2.88 -1.44 15.61
CA PRO A 15 -3.87 -2.41 15.12
C PRO A 15 -4.18 -2.19 13.63
N CYS A 16 -3.15 -2.12 12.81
CA CYS A 16 -3.26 -1.87 11.37
C CYS A 16 -3.41 -3.20 10.63
N GLU A 17 -4.52 -3.32 9.89
CA GLU A 17 -4.87 -4.52 9.11
C GLU A 17 -3.93 -4.70 7.91
N ASP A 18 -3.39 -3.60 7.39
CA ASP A 18 -2.59 -3.51 6.17
C ASP A 18 -1.07 -3.56 6.42
N CYS A 19 -0.62 -3.62 7.69
CA CYS A 19 0.79 -3.78 8.01
C CYS A 19 1.20 -5.25 8.09
N ASN A 20 1.98 -5.70 7.12
CA ASN A 20 2.43 -7.09 7.02
C ASN A 20 3.82 -7.34 7.65
N PHE A 21 4.62 -6.28 7.84
CA PHE A 21 5.99 -6.36 8.39
C PHE A 21 6.22 -5.25 9.43
N CYS A 22 5.48 -5.29 10.54
CA CYS A 22 5.65 -4.27 11.57
C CYS A 22 7.02 -4.42 12.26
N GLN A 23 7.85 -3.39 12.16
CA GLN A 23 9.16 -3.30 12.81
C GLN A 23 9.15 -2.27 13.93
N TRP A 24 7.98 -2.00 14.53
CA TRP A 24 7.81 -0.97 15.55
C TRP A 24 8.28 0.42 15.12
N CYS A 25 8.12 0.72 13.83
CA CYS A 25 8.62 1.95 13.23
C CYS A 25 7.79 3.19 13.63
N SER A 26 8.38 4.38 13.49
CA SER A 26 7.66 5.65 13.68
C SER A 26 6.44 5.76 12.74
N ASP A 27 5.48 6.61 13.09
CA ASP A 27 4.23 6.77 12.33
C ASP A 27 4.49 7.18 10.86
N ASP A 28 5.57 7.92 10.62
CA ASP A 28 6.05 8.27 9.30
C ASP A 28 6.42 7.05 8.45
N ARG A 29 7.20 6.12 9.02
CA ARG A 29 7.53 4.85 8.36
C ARG A 29 6.32 3.94 8.23
N CYS A 30 5.39 4.00 9.18
CA CYS A 30 4.16 3.22 9.13
C CYS A 30 3.28 3.65 7.94
N ARG A 31 3.26 4.94 7.56
CA ARG A 31 2.56 5.44 6.35
C ARG A 31 3.09 4.85 5.04
N MET A 32 4.33 4.37 4.99
CA MET A 32 4.88 3.67 3.82
C MET A 32 4.35 2.25 3.68
N CYS A 33 3.98 1.62 4.79
CA CYS A 33 3.37 0.29 4.83
C CYS A 33 1.84 0.38 4.71
N ARG A 34 1.22 1.41 5.30
CA ARG A 34 -0.23 1.62 5.33
C ARG A 34 -0.75 2.21 4.02
N GLY A 35 -1.94 1.79 3.60
CA GLY A 35 -2.59 2.26 2.37
C GLY A 35 -1.96 1.74 1.07
N LYS A 36 -0.87 0.98 1.17
CA LYS A 36 -0.27 0.30 0.03
C LYS A 36 -1.05 -0.99 -0.18
N GLN A 37 -2.19 -0.89 -0.87
CA GLN A 37 -2.83 -2.06 -1.46
C GLN A 37 -1.74 -2.82 -2.21
N SER A 38 -1.46 -4.03 -1.75
CA SER A 38 -0.41 -4.91 -2.25
C SER A 38 -0.44 -4.90 -3.77
N GLY A 39 0.56 -4.26 -4.38
CA GLY A 39 0.82 -4.18 -5.81
C GLY A 39 -0.43 -4.07 -6.69
N LYS A 40 -0.70 -2.87 -7.24
CA LYS A 40 -1.53 -2.78 -8.46
C LYS A 40 -1.15 -3.94 -9.37
N LYS A 41 -2.14 -4.75 -9.77
CA LYS A 41 -1.93 -5.95 -10.58
C LYS A 41 -0.96 -5.58 -11.71
N LYS A 42 0.16 -6.30 -11.82
CA LYS A 42 1.10 -6.07 -12.92
C LYS A 42 0.32 -6.26 -14.21
N LEU A 43 0.29 -5.22 -15.05
CA LEU A 43 -0.32 -5.30 -16.37
C LEU A 43 0.43 -6.34 -17.19
N SER A 44 -0.29 -7.11 -17.99
CA SER A 44 0.30 -7.86 -19.10
C SER A 44 0.98 -6.89 -20.08
N ILE A 45 1.85 -7.42 -20.94
CA ILE A 45 2.51 -6.63 -21.98
C ILE A 45 1.48 -5.94 -22.87
N ALA A 46 0.40 -6.63 -23.24
CA ALA A 46 -0.67 -6.07 -24.05
C ALA A 46 -1.38 -4.90 -23.33
N GLU A 47 -1.73 -5.07 -22.06
CA GLU A 47 -2.35 -4.01 -21.25
C GLU A 47 -1.41 -2.81 -21.07
N GLN A 48 -0.11 -3.04 -20.92
CA GLN A 48 0.88 -1.97 -20.80
C GLN A 48 1.01 -1.15 -22.11
N ILE A 49 1.01 -1.82 -23.27
CA ILE A 49 1.02 -1.16 -24.58
C ILE A 49 -0.24 -0.31 -24.77
N ALA A 50 -1.41 -0.88 -24.51
CA ALA A 50 -2.69 -0.17 -24.65
C ALA A 50 -2.76 1.07 -23.75
N LEU A 51 -2.27 0.96 -22.50
CA LEU A 51 -2.20 2.10 -21.58
C LEU A 51 -1.26 3.18 -22.13
N TYR A 52 -0.07 2.80 -22.62
CA TYR A 52 0.88 3.75 -23.19
C TYR A 52 0.27 4.50 -24.39
N GLU A 53 -0.36 3.80 -25.33
CA GLU A 53 -1.02 4.41 -26.49
C GLU A 53 -2.18 5.33 -26.10
N SER A 54 -2.91 5.01 -25.03
CA SER A 54 -4.00 5.85 -24.53
C SER A 54 -3.48 7.16 -23.94
N LEU A 55 -2.39 7.12 -23.18
CA LEU A 55 -1.77 8.27 -22.55
C LEU A 55 -1.05 9.16 -23.56
N ASN A 56 -0.48 8.57 -24.60
CA ASN A 56 0.32 9.28 -25.62
C ASN A 56 -0.45 9.56 -26.90
N ARG A 57 -1.77 9.31 -26.93
CA ARG A 57 -2.62 9.69 -28.06
C ARG A 57 -2.58 11.21 -28.17
N LYS A 58 -1.81 11.72 -29.13
CA LYS A 58 -1.74 13.15 -29.43
C LYS A 58 -3.15 13.66 -29.68
N LYS A 59 -3.56 14.71 -28.96
CA LYS A 59 -4.76 15.45 -29.35
C LYS A 59 -4.54 15.94 -30.78
N PRO A 60 -5.52 15.77 -31.70
CA PRO A 60 -5.43 16.43 -32.99
C PRO A 60 -5.30 17.94 -32.76
N ALA A 61 -4.45 18.58 -33.56
CA ALA A 61 -4.13 20.00 -33.50
C ALA A 61 -5.38 20.88 -33.65
#